data_AF-A0A7K4IFU6-F1
#
_entry.id   AF-A0A7K4IFU6-F1
#
_cell.length_a   1.000
_cell.length_b   1.000
_cell.length_c   1.000
_cell.angle_alpha   90.00
_cell.angle_beta   90.00
_cell.angle_gamma   90.00
#
_symmetry.space_group_name_H-M   'P 1'
#
loop_
_entity.id
_entity.type
_entity.pdbx_description
1 polymer ?
#
loop_
_entity_poly.entity_id
_entity_poly.type
_entity_poly.pdbx_seq_one_letter_code
_entity_poly.pdbx_strand_id
1 'polypeptide(L)' 'MVTVSTFERYANCPVCGNRTVLKVPPGITAKAKRFPLMVKVKHKDHHFYINLDSQALITDILHPDVVE' A
#
# COMPACT_ATOMS: atom_id res chain seq x y z
N MET A 1 8.46 -25.64 -5.45
CA MET A 1 7.25 -24.80 -5.42
C MET A 1 7.58 -23.56 -4.60
N VAL A 2 7.67 -22.38 -5.22
CA VAL A 2 7.84 -21.13 -4.46
C VAL A 2 6.47 -20.76 -3.92
N THR A 3 6.30 -20.81 -2.61
CA THR A 3 5.08 -20.34 -1.94
C THR A 3 4.93 -18.83 -2.20
N VAL A 4 4.05 -18.49 -3.14
CA VAL A 4 3.72 -17.11 -3.49
C VAL A 4 2.88 -16.53 -2.35
N SER A 5 3.57 -16.03 -1.33
CA SER A 5 2.97 -15.58 -0.07
C SER A 5 2.46 -14.15 -0.24
N THR A 6 1.14 -13.97 -0.26
CA THR A 6 0.52 -12.63 -0.20
C THR A 6 0.78 -12.05 1.18
N PHE A 7 1.37 -10.85 1.25
CA PHE A 7 1.63 -10.20 2.53
C PHE A 7 0.40 -9.39 2.94
N GLU A 8 -0.10 -9.65 4.14
CA GLU A 8 -1.10 -8.79 4.77
C GLU A 8 -0.39 -7.68 5.52
N ARG A 9 -0.70 -6.44 5.15
CA ARG A 9 -0.27 -5.24 5.88
C ARG A 9 -1.49 -4.57 6.48
N TYR A 10 -1.28 -3.83 7.57
CA TYR A 10 -2.33 -3.06 8.20
C TYR A 10 -2.03 -1.59 8.01
N ALA A 11 -3.05 -0.81 7.64
CA ALA A 11 -2.95 0.63 7.53
C ALA A 11 -4.16 1.28 8.20
N ASN A 12 -3.93 2.40 8.87
CA ASN A 12 -5.02 3.27 9.31
C ASN A 12 -5.35 4.20 8.15
N CYS A 13 -6.61 4.20 7.71
CA CYS A 13 -7.03 5.05 6.61
C CYS A 13 -6.94 6.53 7.04
N PRO A 14 -6.20 7.38 6.31
CA PRO A 14 -6.04 8.78 6.69
C PRO A 14 -7.33 9.59 6.47
N VAL A 15 -8.26 9.10 5.64
CA VAL A 15 -9.52 9.77 5.31
C VAL A 15 -10.59 9.56 6.39
N CYS A 16 -10.76 8.33 6.87
CA CYS A 16 -11.84 7.97 7.80
C CYS A 16 -11.39 7.40 9.15
N GLY A 17 -10.07 7.29 9.40
CA GLY A 17 -9.50 6.77 10.64
C GLY A 17 -9.63 5.25 10.85
N ASN A 18 -10.44 4.56 10.05
CA ASN A 18 -10.65 3.12 10.17
C ASN A 18 -9.41 2.32 9.76
N ARG A 19 -9.12 1.24 10.49
CA ARG A 19 -8.08 0.28 10.14
C ARG A 19 -8.51 -0.58 8.96
N THR A 20 -7.62 -0.76 8.00
CA THR A 20 -7.83 -1.62 6.82
C THR A 20 -6.71 -2.66 6.68
N VAL A 21 -7.06 -3.80 6.10
CA VAL A 21 -6.12 -4.87 5.75
C VAL A 21 -5.78 -4.75 4.27
N LEU A 22 -4.51 -4.51 4.00
CA LEU A 22 -3.95 -4.39 2.66
C LEU A 22 -3.38 -5.74 2.26
N LYS A 23 -3.99 -6.36 1.26
CA LYS A 23 -3.45 -7.56 0.62
C LYS A 23 -2.45 -7.10 -0.44
N VAL A 24 -1.17 -7.11 -0.09
CA VAL A 24 -0.10 -6.68 -0.99
C VAL A 24 0.24 -7.83 -1.94
N PRO A 25 0.00 -7.66 -3.26
CA PRO A 25 0.29 -8.72 -4.21
C PRO A 25 1.78 -9.05 -4.22
N PRO A 26 2.13 -10.34 -4.29
CA PRO A 26 3.52 -10.74 -4.44
C PRO A 26 4.09 -10.18 -5.75
N GLY A 27 5.30 -9.65 -5.68
CA GLY A 27 5.98 -9.07 -6.85
C GLY A 27 5.50 -7.67 -7.25
N ILE A 28 4.65 -7.00 -6.47
CA ILE A 28 4.27 -5.60 -6.74
C ILE A 28 5.50 -4.66 -6.78
N THR A 29 6.50 -4.93 -5.94
CA THR A 29 7.77 -4.19 -5.91
C THR A 29 8.74 -4.63 -7.00
N ALA A 30 8.57 -5.81 -7.59
CA ALA A 30 9.49 -6.35 -8.60
C ALA A 30 9.47 -5.54 -9.91
N LYS A 31 8.37 -4.84 -10.19
CA LYS A 31 8.21 -3.97 -11.36
C LYS A 31 8.49 -2.48 -11.05
N ALA A 32 8.82 -2.15 -9.80
CA ALA A 32 9.07 -0.77 -9.42
C ALA A 32 10.39 -0.28 -10.05
N LYS A 33 10.34 0.83 -10.78
CA LYS A 33 11.55 1.47 -11.34
C LYS A 33 12.32 2.28 -10.30
N ARG A 34 11.64 2.72 -9.23
CA ARG A 34 12.17 3.56 -8.15
C ARG A 34 11.40 3.31 -6.86
N PHE A 35 12.07 3.58 -5.74
CA PHE A 35 11.49 3.49 -4.40
C PHE A 35 11.53 4.86 -3.71
N PRO A 36 10.58 5.15 -2.79
CA PRO A 36 9.44 4.31 -2.42
C PRO A 36 8.41 4.17 -3.56
N LEU A 37 7.80 2.99 -3.66
CA LEU A 37 6.74 2.70 -4.62
C LEU A 37 5.41 3.19 -4.05
N MET A 38 4.84 4.23 -4.65
CA MET A 38 3.51 4.72 -4.28
C MET A 38 2.41 3.84 -4.89
N VAL A 39 1.46 3.42 -4.07
CA VAL A 39 0.32 2.58 -4.45
C VAL A 39 -0.99 3.25 -4.02
N LYS A 40 -1.94 3.34 -4.94
CA LYS A 40 -3.31 3.80 -4.67
C LYS A 40 -4.12 2.66 -4.06
N VAL A 41 -4.59 2.84 -2.84
CA VAL A 41 -5.43 1.88 -2.12
C VAL A 41 -6.88 2.32 -2.21
N LYS A 42 -7.73 1.47 -2.78
CA LYS A 42 -9.18 1.65 -2.71
C LYS A 42 -9.70 1.19 -1.35
N HIS A 43 -10.45 2.03 -0.66
CA HIS A 43 -11.05 1.71 0.63
C HIS A 43 -12.52 2.17 0.66
N LYS A 44 -13.45 1.21 0.58
CA LYS A 44 -14.89 1.46 0.48
C LYS A 44 -15.22 2.43 -0.68
N ASP A 45 -15.66 3.64 -0.34
CA ASP A 45 -16.11 4.73 -1.23
C ASP A 45 -15.02 5.77 -1.52
N HIS A 46 -13.84 5.67 -0.89
CA HIS A 46 -12.72 6.57 -1.11
C HIS A 46 -11.44 5.79 -1.40
N HIS A 47 -10.33 6.53 -1.53
CA HIS A 47 -9.01 5.95 -1.69
C HIS A 47 -8.00 6.73 -0.85
N PHE A 48 -6.82 6.15 -0.68
CA PHE A 48 -5.67 6.82 -0.11
C PHE A 48 -4.40 6.22 -0.72
N TYR A 49 -3.25 6.79 -0.41
CA TYR A 49 -1.97 6.35 -0.96
C TYR A 49 -1.10 5.73 0.14
N ILE A 50 -0.32 4.72 -0.23
CA ILE A 50 0.74 4.16 0.62
C ILE A 50 2.05 4.13 -0.14
N ASN A 51 3.14 4.29 0.58
CA ASN A 51 4.48 4.07 0.06
C ASN A 51 4.99 2.70 0.52
N LEU A 52 5.52 1.93 -0.43
CA LEU A 52 6.16 0.64 -0.18
C LEU A 52 7.65 0.71 -0.44
N ASP A 53 8.45 0.12 0.45
CA ASP A 53 9.88 -0.08 0.22
C ASP A 53 10.16 -1.30 -0.69
N SER A 54 11.44 -1.63 -0.90
CA SER A 54 11.84 -2.79 -1.71
C SER A 54 11.38 -4.14 -1.18
N GLN A 55 11.06 -4.22 0.12
CA GLN A 55 10.55 -5.41 0.82
C GLN A 55 9.02 -5.40 0.96
N ALA A 56 8.33 -4.48 0.29
CA ALA A 56 6.89 -4.29 0.40
C ALA A 56 6.42 -4.00 1.84
N LEU A 57 7.25 -3.32 2.63
CA LEU A 57 6.88 -2.72 3.91
C LEU A 57 6.31 -1.32 3.68
N ILE A 58 5.28 -0.96 4.45
CA ILE A 58 4.68 0.38 4.39
C ILE A 58 5.65 1.35 5.07
N THR A 59 6.10 2.36 4.33
CA THR A 59 6.91 3.45 4.89
C THR A 59 6.05 4.65 5.28
N ASP A 60 5.05 4.97 4.44
CA ASP A 60 4.16 6.11 4.64
C ASP A 60 2.72 5.79 4.24
N ILE A 61 1.79 6.51 4.86
CA ILE A 61 0.37 6.51 4.51
C ILE A 61 -0.01 7.97 4.25
N LEU A 62 -0.57 8.25 3.08
CA LEU A 62 -0.80 9.60 2.57
C LEU A 62 -2.27 9.81 2.26
N HIS A 63 -2.78 10.97 2.68
CA HIS A 63 -4.12 11.45 2.32
C HIS A 63 -4.16 11.82 0.82
N PRO A 64 -5.26 11.61 0.09
CA PRO A 64 -5.37 12.06 -1.31
C PRO A 64 -4.99 13.53 -1.51
N ASP A 65 -5.46 14.42 -0.63
CA ASP A 65 -5.24 15.87 -0.69
C ASP A 65 -3.78 16.34 -0.61
N VAL A 66 -2.84 15.46 -0.22
CA VAL A 66 -1.39 15.80 -0.23
C VAL A 66 -0.67 15.29 -1.49
N VAL A 67 -1.37 14.54 -2.33
CA VAL A 67 -0.81 13.88 -3.53
C VAL A 67 -1.45 14.44 -4.81
N GLU A 68 -2.74 14.75 -4.80
CA GLU A 68 -3.53 15.30 -5.91
C GLU A 68 -3.90 16.76 -5.66
#